data_AF-A0A0Q4BAU4-F1
#
_entry.id   AF-A0A0Q4BAU4-F1
#
_cell.length_a   1.000
_cell.length_b   1.000
_cell.length_c   1.000
_cell.angle_alpha   90.00
_cell.angle_beta   90.00
_cell.angle_gamma   90.00
#
_symmetry.space_group_name_H-M   'P 1'
#
loop_
_entity.id
_entity.type
_entity.pdbx_description
1 polymer ?
#
loop_
_entity_poly.entity_id
_entity_poly.type
_entity_poly.pdbx_seq_one_letter_code
_entity_poly.pdbx_strand_id
1 'polypeptide(L)'
;MAKRKVRFRGVKHTPKRLESDLLQKSKELLDDPGLLRPKCAGTCRKCRFDKPFARIGKLERIKDDPDALVKASKKGPCDITKAYAATASLGAAGEIPYLATARLGGEEVSFAKRGSVGNDKLIGCQYYNDPRIRLLLYNDMARKKKLHIYSFDELVCSNAPNMPEDYLYDAFWDTPYEFPNDRLACGHEGQGTLVIAVKSLGEEISICRNCAKDVSTLQYLISRISARDPLDDFDVSVRHKFHSAGDEGREAIPSDRIREYAMGKITDSALIASVLKDMAGTLKKGDVATFVSGNTNHGSDLNGFLESLRGSDVEKDALKAYLTGRNESVIIKSDRASEALSALWPEHWKDIVSAYTSRETAEAFGDQSRSNPAQALSGARRVMMSKDVIDSLPDFGKRAGPMTKLADAYAKAAKVGGAEMLSE
;
A
#
# COMPACT_ATOMS: atom_id res chain seq x y z
N MET A 1 -33.96 -35.15 -40.48
CA MET A 1 -33.81 -34.48 -39.16
C MET A 1 -32.40 -34.74 -38.65
N ALA A 2 -31.50 -33.76 -38.79
CA ALA A 2 -30.07 -33.94 -38.51
C ALA A 2 -29.76 -33.82 -37.00
N LYS A 3 -29.38 -34.93 -36.36
CA LYS A 3 -28.77 -34.95 -35.03
C LYS A 3 -27.42 -34.24 -35.12
N ARG A 4 -27.37 -32.98 -34.68
CA ARG A 4 -26.15 -32.18 -34.64
C ARG A 4 -25.23 -32.71 -33.53
N LYS A 5 -24.22 -33.51 -33.89
CA LYS A 5 -23.10 -33.90 -33.00
C LYS A 5 -22.35 -32.62 -32.58
N VAL A 6 -22.52 -32.19 -31.34
CA VAL A 6 -21.72 -31.12 -30.75
C VAL A 6 -20.33 -31.68 -30.46
N ARG A 7 -19.33 -31.22 -31.23
CA ARG A 7 -17.91 -31.50 -30.99
C ARG A 7 -17.44 -30.61 -29.84
N PHE A 8 -17.23 -31.19 -28.65
CA PHE A 8 -16.56 -30.51 -27.54
C PHE A 8 -15.05 -30.61 -27.75
N ARG A 9 -14.43 -29.54 -28.24
CA ARG A 9 -12.97 -29.33 -28.14
C ARG A 9 -12.69 -28.73 -26.76
N GLY A 10 -11.84 -29.38 -25.97
CA GLY A 10 -11.39 -28.85 -24.68
C GLY A 10 -11.41 -29.83 -23.50
N VAL A 11 -11.54 -31.15 -23.73
CA VAL A 11 -11.29 -32.13 -22.67
C VAL A 11 -9.77 -32.24 -22.51
N LYS A 12 -9.17 -31.42 -21.62
CA LYS A 12 -7.91 -31.82 -20.99
C LYS A 12 -8.27 -32.96 -20.04
N HIS A 13 -7.69 -34.14 -20.24
CA HIS A 13 -7.75 -35.19 -19.23
C HIS A 13 -7.19 -34.61 -17.93
N THR A 14 -8.05 -34.29 -16.98
CA THR A 14 -7.59 -33.99 -15.64
C THR A 14 -7.07 -35.30 -15.05
N PRO A 15 -5.97 -35.29 -14.27
CA PRO A 15 -5.32 -36.52 -13.85
C PRO A 15 -6.29 -37.40 -13.06
N LYS A 16 -6.17 -38.74 -13.16
CA LYS A 16 -6.94 -39.68 -12.31
C LYS A 16 -6.93 -39.29 -10.83
N ARG A 17 -5.87 -38.61 -10.38
CA ARG A 17 -5.75 -38.00 -9.04
C ARG A 17 -6.86 -37.00 -8.71
N LEU A 18 -7.28 -36.14 -9.64
CA LEU A 18 -8.36 -35.18 -9.38
C LEU A 18 -9.70 -35.90 -9.24
N GLU A 19 -9.97 -36.88 -10.11
CA GLU A 19 -11.20 -37.66 -10.00
C GLU A 19 -11.28 -38.39 -8.65
N SER A 20 -10.18 -39.02 -8.23
CA SER A 20 -10.11 -39.65 -6.91
C SER A 20 -10.26 -38.65 -5.76
N ASP A 21 -9.67 -37.46 -5.87
CA ASP A 21 -9.78 -36.39 -4.86
C ASP A 21 -11.22 -35.87 -4.73
N LEU A 22 -11.88 -35.57 -5.84
CA LEU A 22 -13.28 -35.13 -5.86
C LEU A 22 -14.24 -36.20 -5.34
N LEU A 23 -13.98 -37.48 -5.65
CA LEU A 23 -14.76 -38.59 -5.10
C LEU A 23 -14.55 -38.75 -3.60
N GLN A 24 -13.31 -38.60 -3.13
CA GLN A 24 -12.98 -38.68 -1.70
C GLN A 24 -13.69 -37.56 -0.92
N LYS A 25 -13.58 -36.30 -1.38
CA LYS A 25 -14.29 -35.16 -0.79
C LYS A 25 -15.80 -35.34 -0.80
N SER A 26 -16.33 -35.93 -1.86
CA SER A 26 -17.76 -36.22 -1.97
C SER A 26 -18.23 -37.26 -0.93
N LYS A 27 -17.42 -38.29 -0.67
CA LYS A 27 -17.70 -39.28 0.39
C LYS A 27 -17.62 -38.65 1.78
N GLU A 28 -16.59 -37.85 2.04
CA GLU A 28 -16.46 -37.11 3.31
C GLU A 28 -17.68 -36.22 3.59
N LEU A 29 -18.18 -35.52 2.56
CA LEU A 29 -19.41 -34.72 2.68
C LEU A 29 -20.67 -35.57 2.85
N LEU A 30 -20.71 -36.77 2.26
CA LEU A 30 -21.81 -37.70 2.45
C LEU A 30 -21.86 -38.17 3.91
N ASP A 31 -20.69 -38.45 4.50
CA ASP A 31 -20.54 -38.92 5.88
C ASP A 31 -20.75 -37.80 6.90
N ASP A 32 -20.20 -36.60 6.66
CA ASP A 32 -20.38 -35.42 7.50
C ASP A 32 -20.78 -34.18 6.67
N PRO A 33 -22.09 -33.92 6.52
CA PRO A 33 -22.58 -32.70 5.88
C PRO A 33 -22.27 -31.44 6.69
N GLY A 34 -21.91 -31.57 7.98
CA GLY A 34 -21.55 -30.50 8.89
C GLY A 34 -20.32 -29.72 8.43
N LEU A 35 -19.45 -30.32 7.62
CA LEU A 35 -18.27 -29.69 7.02
C LEU A 35 -18.61 -28.46 6.15
N LEU A 36 -19.85 -28.37 5.64
CA LEU A 36 -20.32 -27.20 4.91
C LEU A 36 -20.92 -26.12 5.84
N ARG A 37 -21.21 -26.41 7.11
CA ARG A 37 -21.96 -25.48 7.95
C ARG A 37 -21.03 -24.43 8.54
N PRO A 38 -21.21 -23.13 8.24
CA PRO A 38 -20.45 -22.10 8.93
C PRO A 38 -20.78 -22.11 10.43
N LYS A 39 -19.76 -21.98 11.27
CA LYS A 39 -19.93 -21.63 12.68
C LYS A 39 -20.51 -20.21 12.78
N CYS A 40 -21.28 -19.94 13.83
CA CYS A 40 -21.91 -18.64 14.01
C CYS A 40 -21.15 -17.83 15.06
N ALA A 41 -20.57 -16.71 14.65
CA ALA A 41 -19.97 -15.71 15.55
C ALA A 41 -20.87 -14.46 15.70
N GLY A 42 -22.05 -14.44 15.08
CA GLY A 42 -22.96 -13.31 15.11
C GLY A 42 -23.97 -13.38 16.27
N THR A 43 -24.58 -12.24 16.58
CA THR A 43 -25.66 -12.10 17.59
C THR A 43 -27.04 -12.43 17.01
N CYS A 44 -27.12 -13.40 16.10
CA CYS A 44 -28.34 -13.67 15.36
C CYS A 44 -29.37 -14.46 16.21
N ARG A 45 -30.63 -13.99 16.24
CA ARG A 45 -31.72 -14.72 16.94
C ARG A 45 -32.04 -16.08 16.31
N LYS A 46 -31.83 -16.22 15.00
CA LYS A 46 -32.02 -17.46 14.23
C LYS A 46 -30.96 -17.52 13.14
N CYS A 47 -30.25 -18.62 13.03
CA CYS A 47 -29.18 -18.75 12.05
C CYS A 47 -29.76 -18.93 10.64
N ARG A 48 -29.20 -18.21 9.67
CA ARG A 48 -29.64 -18.28 8.26
C ARG A 48 -29.37 -19.65 7.63
N PHE A 49 -28.45 -20.42 8.22
CA PHE A 49 -28.08 -21.76 7.80
C PHE A 49 -28.95 -22.87 8.38
N ASP A 50 -29.74 -22.63 9.43
CA ASP A 50 -30.56 -23.69 10.06
C ASP A 50 -31.50 -24.37 9.07
N LYS A 51 -32.19 -23.58 8.24
CA LYS A 51 -33.16 -24.11 7.26
C LYS A 51 -32.47 -24.89 6.12
N PRO A 52 -31.42 -24.38 5.45
CA PRO A 52 -30.63 -25.16 4.50
C PRO A 52 -30.11 -26.48 5.08
N PHE A 53 -29.54 -26.47 6.29
CA PHE A 53 -28.92 -27.67 6.88
C PHE A 53 -29.94 -28.67 7.43
N ALA A 54 -31.09 -28.21 7.94
CA ALA A 54 -32.22 -29.09 8.23
C ALA A 54 -32.77 -29.79 6.97
N ARG A 55 -32.61 -29.19 5.79
CA ARG A 55 -32.98 -29.82 4.50
C ARG A 55 -31.91 -30.81 4.04
N ILE A 56 -30.64 -30.50 4.26
CA ILE A 56 -29.53 -31.43 4.01
C ILE A 56 -29.66 -32.67 4.88
N GLY A 57 -29.93 -32.52 6.19
CA GLY A 57 -30.13 -33.66 7.09
C GLY A 57 -31.31 -34.57 6.73
N LYS A 58 -32.28 -34.11 5.92
CA LYS A 58 -33.35 -34.98 5.39
C LYS A 58 -32.87 -35.90 4.27
N LEU A 59 -31.76 -35.55 3.62
CA LEU A 59 -31.17 -36.35 2.53
C LEU A 59 -30.41 -37.58 3.06
N GLU A 60 -30.10 -37.62 4.36
CA GLU A 60 -29.52 -38.79 5.04
C GLU A 60 -30.29 -40.09 4.74
N ARG A 61 -31.63 -39.99 4.64
CA ARG A 61 -32.52 -41.12 4.35
C ARG A 61 -32.32 -41.73 2.96
N ILE A 62 -31.68 -41.01 2.06
CA ILE A 62 -31.43 -41.41 0.67
C ILE A 62 -29.94 -41.35 0.33
N LYS A 63 -29.06 -41.36 1.34
CA LYS A 63 -27.61 -41.20 1.13
C LYS A 63 -26.99 -42.29 0.25
N ASP A 64 -27.53 -43.51 0.34
CA ASP A 64 -27.08 -44.68 -0.42
C ASP A 64 -27.81 -44.84 -1.77
N ASP A 65 -28.67 -43.89 -2.15
CA ASP A 65 -29.41 -43.88 -3.42
C ASP A 65 -28.92 -42.74 -4.33
N PRO A 66 -27.97 -43.02 -5.25
CA PRO A 66 -27.43 -42.01 -6.16
C PRO A 66 -28.48 -41.33 -7.03
N ASP A 67 -29.52 -42.06 -7.46
CA ASP A 67 -30.55 -41.54 -8.36
C ASP A 67 -31.53 -40.63 -7.63
N ALA A 68 -31.88 -40.97 -6.39
CA ALA A 68 -32.66 -40.09 -5.52
C ALA A 68 -31.89 -38.79 -5.22
N LEU A 69 -30.59 -38.86 -4.95
CA LEU A 69 -29.74 -37.68 -4.75
C LEU A 69 -29.65 -36.82 -6.03
N VAL A 70 -29.53 -37.43 -7.22
CA VAL A 70 -29.61 -36.70 -8.49
C VAL A 70 -30.95 -35.99 -8.64
N LYS A 71 -32.06 -36.64 -8.29
CA LYS A 71 -33.39 -36.01 -8.32
C LYS A 71 -33.46 -34.82 -7.35
N ALA A 72 -32.90 -34.95 -6.15
CA ALA A 72 -32.80 -33.87 -5.17
C ALA A 72 -31.92 -32.72 -5.67
N SER A 73 -30.84 -32.99 -6.38
CA SER A 73 -29.96 -31.95 -6.97
C SER A 73 -30.67 -31.08 -8.02
N LYS A 74 -31.72 -31.59 -8.66
CA LYS A 74 -32.54 -30.88 -9.65
C LYS A 74 -33.71 -30.13 -9.01
N LYS A 75 -34.43 -30.81 -8.10
CA LYS A 75 -35.69 -30.32 -7.50
C LYS A 75 -35.54 -29.73 -6.10
N GLY A 76 -34.32 -29.65 -5.58
CA GLY A 76 -34.05 -29.15 -4.23
C GLY A 76 -34.57 -27.73 -4.00
N PRO A 77 -34.88 -27.37 -2.74
CA PRO A 77 -35.59 -26.12 -2.44
C PRO A 77 -34.68 -24.89 -2.28
N CYS A 78 -33.35 -25.05 -2.32
CA CYS A 78 -32.37 -23.96 -2.38
C CYS A 78 -31.02 -24.47 -2.91
N ASP A 79 -30.18 -23.56 -3.39
CA ASP A 79 -28.95 -23.89 -4.12
C ASP A 79 -27.93 -24.66 -3.28
N ILE A 80 -27.77 -24.34 -1.98
CA ILE A 80 -26.87 -25.07 -1.09
C ILE A 80 -27.28 -26.55 -1.00
N THR A 81 -28.57 -26.83 -0.76
CA THR A 81 -29.08 -28.21 -0.71
C THR A 81 -28.96 -28.93 -2.05
N LYS A 82 -29.16 -28.22 -3.18
CA LYS A 82 -28.98 -28.79 -4.51
C LYS A 82 -27.51 -29.13 -4.80
N ALA A 83 -26.59 -28.24 -4.43
CA ALA A 83 -25.15 -28.42 -4.60
C ALA A 83 -24.64 -29.58 -3.74
N TYR A 84 -25.08 -29.65 -2.48
CA TYR A 84 -24.81 -30.80 -1.62
C TYR A 84 -25.32 -32.10 -2.26
N ALA A 85 -26.60 -32.16 -2.66
CA ALA A 85 -27.15 -33.38 -3.26
C ALA A 85 -26.45 -33.79 -4.57
N ALA A 86 -26.04 -32.82 -5.38
CA ALA A 86 -25.24 -33.08 -6.58
C ALA A 86 -23.89 -33.70 -6.23
N THR A 87 -23.19 -33.11 -5.26
CA THR A 87 -21.87 -33.59 -4.81
C THR A 87 -21.99 -34.95 -4.13
N ALA A 88 -22.89 -35.12 -3.17
CA ALA A 88 -23.18 -36.36 -2.45
C ALA A 88 -23.51 -37.53 -3.40
N SER A 89 -24.25 -37.28 -4.49
CA SER A 89 -24.57 -38.32 -5.47
C SER A 89 -23.35 -38.92 -6.17
N LEU A 90 -22.23 -38.21 -6.22
CA LEU A 90 -20.97 -38.72 -6.79
C LEU A 90 -20.35 -39.76 -5.85
N GLY A 91 -20.30 -39.46 -4.55
CA GLY A 91 -19.79 -40.33 -3.51
C GLY A 91 -20.63 -41.60 -3.37
N ALA A 92 -21.95 -41.44 -3.40
CA ALA A 92 -22.90 -42.56 -3.40
C ALA A 92 -22.74 -43.45 -4.66
N ALA A 93 -22.50 -42.85 -5.84
CA ALA A 93 -22.29 -43.60 -7.08
C ALA A 93 -20.89 -44.24 -7.16
N GLY A 94 -19.90 -43.68 -6.44
CA GLY A 94 -18.50 -44.09 -6.53
C GLY A 94 -17.80 -43.69 -7.84
N GLU A 95 -18.44 -42.88 -8.69
CA GLU A 95 -17.92 -42.46 -9.99
C GLU A 95 -18.25 -41.00 -10.32
N ILE A 96 -17.42 -40.38 -11.18
CA ILE A 96 -17.66 -39.03 -11.72
C ILE A 96 -18.10 -39.17 -13.18
N PRO A 97 -19.37 -38.90 -13.52
CA PRO A 97 -19.86 -39.09 -14.88
C PRO A 97 -19.24 -38.13 -15.90
N TYR A 98 -18.95 -36.90 -15.47
CA TYR A 98 -18.42 -35.84 -16.34
C TYR A 98 -17.75 -34.73 -15.53
N LEU A 99 -16.52 -34.40 -15.92
CA LEU A 99 -15.80 -33.21 -15.46
C LEU A 99 -16.00 -32.05 -16.44
N ALA A 100 -16.34 -30.90 -15.92
CA ALA A 100 -16.35 -29.62 -16.62
C ALA A 100 -15.23 -28.73 -16.10
N THR A 101 -14.90 -27.67 -16.84
CA THR A 101 -13.96 -26.64 -16.41
C THR A 101 -14.67 -25.29 -16.40
N ALA A 102 -14.47 -24.50 -15.34
CA ALA A 102 -14.91 -23.12 -15.24
C ALA A 102 -13.71 -22.21 -15.01
N ARG A 103 -13.78 -20.96 -15.48
CA ARG A 103 -12.79 -19.93 -15.16
C ARG A 103 -13.25 -19.13 -13.95
N LEU A 104 -12.44 -19.15 -12.89
CA LEU A 104 -12.67 -18.44 -11.64
C LEU A 104 -11.43 -17.61 -11.32
N GLY A 105 -11.57 -16.30 -11.18
CA GLY A 105 -10.44 -15.43 -10.81
C GLY A 105 -9.24 -15.46 -11.77
N GLY A 106 -9.42 -15.92 -13.02
CA GLY A 106 -8.32 -16.11 -13.99
C GLY A 106 -7.78 -17.54 -14.05
N GLU A 107 -8.15 -18.40 -13.10
CA GLU A 107 -7.72 -19.80 -13.04
C GLU A 107 -8.79 -20.75 -13.60
N GLU A 108 -8.35 -21.86 -14.19
CA GLU A 108 -9.23 -22.92 -14.68
C GLU A 108 -9.43 -23.97 -13.59
N VAL A 109 -10.66 -24.05 -13.06
CA VAL A 109 -11.05 -25.02 -12.03
C VAL A 109 -11.89 -26.12 -12.68
N SER A 110 -11.41 -27.36 -12.60
CA SER A 110 -12.17 -28.54 -13.01
C SER A 110 -13.15 -28.95 -11.91
N PHE A 111 -14.33 -29.45 -12.26
CA PHE A 111 -15.32 -29.89 -11.27
C PHE A 111 -16.27 -30.92 -11.87
N ALA A 112 -16.89 -31.73 -11.04
CA ALA A 112 -17.90 -32.70 -11.46
C ALA A 112 -19.23 -31.98 -11.71
N LYS A 113 -19.72 -32.01 -12.95
CA LYS A 113 -20.98 -31.34 -13.27
C LYS A 113 -22.16 -32.31 -13.11
N ARG A 114 -23.00 -32.05 -12.09
CA ARG A 114 -24.22 -32.83 -11.84
C ARG A 114 -25.32 -31.94 -11.28
N GLY A 115 -26.58 -32.26 -11.59
CA GLY A 115 -27.74 -31.49 -11.15
C GLY A 115 -28.01 -30.21 -11.96
N SER A 116 -28.75 -29.27 -11.38
CA SER A 116 -29.21 -28.05 -12.06
C SER A 116 -28.80 -26.74 -11.37
N VAL A 117 -27.83 -26.79 -10.46
CA VAL A 117 -27.35 -25.62 -9.72
C VAL A 117 -26.21 -24.94 -10.48
N GLY A 118 -26.00 -23.63 -10.25
CA GLY A 118 -24.91 -22.87 -10.87
C GLY A 118 -23.54 -23.49 -10.63
N ASN A 119 -22.63 -23.34 -11.61
CA ASN A 119 -21.29 -23.91 -11.55
C ASN A 119 -20.52 -23.43 -10.31
N ASP A 120 -20.66 -22.16 -9.94
CA ASP A 120 -20.06 -21.55 -8.75
C ASP A 120 -20.47 -22.30 -7.47
N LYS A 121 -21.75 -22.66 -7.33
CA LYS A 121 -22.26 -23.40 -6.17
C LYS A 121 -21.78 -24.85 -6.15
N LEU A 122 -21.70 -25.51 -7.31
CA LEU A 122 -21.12 -26.85 -7.39
C LEU A 122 -19.64 -26.84 -7.01
N ILE A 123 -18.89 -25.91 -7.57
CA ILE A 123 -17.45 -25.77 -7.32
C ILE A 123 -17.21 -25.49 -5.84
N GLY A 124 -17.89 -24.50 -5.25
CA GLY A 124 -17.74 -24.20 -3.82
C GLY A 124 -18.13 -25.35 -2.90
N CYS A 125 -19.07 -26.21 -3.30
CA CYS A 125 -19.43 -27.41 -2.53
C CYS A 125 -18.40 -28.54 -2.67
N GLN A 126 -17.82 -28.75 -3.86
CA GLN A 126 -16.85 -29.83 -4.11
C GLN A 126 -15.48 -29.50 -3.54
N TYR A 127 -15.12 -28.23 -3.52
CA TYR A 127 -13.88 -27.71 -2.96
C TYR A 127 -14.12 -27.14 -1.56
N TYR A 128 -14.90 -27.83 -0.72
CA TYR A 128 -15.29 -27.36 0.61
C TYR A 128 -14.10 -27.13 1.56
N ASN A 129 -12.97 -27.77 1.29
CA ASN A 129 -11.74 -27.66 2.06
C ASN A 129 -10.77 -26.60 1.53
N ASP A 130 -11.08 -25.94 0.41
CA ASP A 130 -10.32 -24.81 -0.10
C ASP A 130 -10.89 -23.49 0.47
N PRO A 131 -10.11 -22.72 1.23
CA PRO A 131 -10.61 -21.53 1.93
C PRO A 131 -11.06 -20.40 0.97
N ARG A 132 -10.55 -20.35 -0.26
CA ARG A 132 -10.96 -19.33 -1.24
C ARG A 132 -12.15 -19.82 -2.07
N ILE A 133 -12.09 -21.05 -2.57
CA ILE A 133 -13.09 -21.59 -3.50
C ILE A 133 -14.41 -21.92 -2.79
N ARG A 134 -14.39 -22.42 -1.55
CA ARG A 134 -15.62 -22.83 -0.85
C ARG A 134 -16.62 -21.69 -0.64
N LEU A 135 -16.15 -20.44 -0.60
CA LEU A 135 -16.98 -19.24 -0.47
C LEU A 135 -17.99 -19.06 -1.60
N LEU A 136 -17.70 -19.61 -2.79
CA LEU A 136 -18.61 -19.55 -3.95
C LEU A 136 -19.99 -20.12 -3.65
N LEU A 137 -20.05 -21.15 -2.79
CA LEU A 137 -21.29 -21.76 -2.31
C LEU A 137 -22.19 -20.74 -1.58
N TYR A 138 -21.59 -19.77 -0.90
CA TYR A 138 -22.29 -18.85 0.01
C TYR A 138 -22.49 -17.44 -0.53
N ASN A 139 -21.83 -17.03 -1.62
CA ASN A 139 -21.88 -15.67 -2.17
C ASN A 139 -23.29 -15.06 -2.28
N ASP A 140 -24.28 -15.81 -2.75
CA ASP A 140 -25.66 -15.32 -2.83
C ASP A 140 -26.33 -15.18 -1.47
N MET A 141 -26.00 -16.08 -0.55
CA MET A 141 -26.51 -16.03 0.81
C MET A 141 -25.91 -14.84 1.56
N ALA A 142 -24.59 -14.65 1.48
CA ALA A 142 -23.89 -13.50 2.03
C ALA A 142 -24.50 -12.18 1.53
N ARG A 143 -24.64 -12.04 0.20
CA ARG A 143 -25.22 -10.84 -0.42
C ARG A 143 -26.69 -10.60 -0.03
N LYS A 144 -27.56 -11.61 -0.15
CA LYS A 144 -29.01 -11.48 0.07
C LYS A 144 -29.38 -11.33 1.54
N LYS A 145 -28.59 -11.94 2.44
CA LYS A 145 -28.86 -11.94 3.89
C LYS A 145 -27.96 -10.98 4.67
N LYS A 146 -27.09 -10.22 3.98
CA LYS A 146 -26.12 -9.29 4.57
C LYS A 146 -25.29 -9.98 5.65
N LEU A 147 -24.69 -11.10 5.27
CA LEU A 147 -23.78 -11.84 6.15
C LEU A 147 -22.34 -11.54 5.76
N HIS A 148 -21.47 -11.61 6.75
CA HIS A 148 -20.02 -11.67 6.60
C HIS A 148 -19.62 -13.11 6.84
N ILE A 149 -18.95 -13.71 5.87
CA ILE A 149 -18.47 -15.09 5.94
C ILE A 149 -16.96 -15.07 5.78
N TYR A 150 -16.26 -15.54 6.80
CA TYR A 150 -14.81 -15.62 6.89
C TYR A 150 -14.39 -17.08 6.71
N SER A 151 -13.31 -17.30 5.97
CA SER A 151 -12.93 -18.63 5.50
C SER A 151 -11.43 -18.87 5.65
N PHE A 152 -11.06 -19.62 6.68
CA PHE A 152 -9.68 -19.99 7.02
C PHE A 152 -9.64 -21.51 7.26
N ASP A 153 -8.96 -22.03 8.27
CA ASP A 153 -9.14 -23.41 8.71
C ASP A 153 -10.62 -23.74 8.98
N GLU A 154 -11.36 -22.76 9.50
CA GLU A 154 -12.79 -22.86 9.75
C GLU A 154 -13.61 -21.92 8.85
N LEU A 155 -14.90 -22.22 8.75
CA LEU A 155 -15.86 -21.36 8.07
C LEU A 155 -16.74 -20.69 9.12
N VAL A 156 -16.67 -19.36 9.22
CA VAL A 156 -17.38 -18.59 10.26
C VAL A 156 -18.31 -17.58 9.59
N CYS A 157 -19.52 -17.43 10.11
CA CYS A 157 -20.48 -16.43 9.64
C CYS A 157 -20.94 -15.48 10.76
N SER A 158 -21.20 -14.23 10.38
CA SER A 158 -21.75 -13.18 11.23
C SER A 158 -22.78 -12.34 10.46
N ASN A 159 -23.66 -11.65 11.19
CA ASN A 159 -24.66 -10.72 10.66
C ASN A 159 -24.19 -9.25 10.65
N ALA A 160 -22.95 -9.01 11.06
CA ALA A 160 -22.24 -7.74 11.05
C ALA A 160 -20.73 -8.04 10.92
N PRO A 161 -19.88 -7.06 10.57
CA PRO A 161 -18.43 -7.22 10.65
C PRO A 161 -18.04 -7.74 12.05
N ASN A 162 -17.46 -8.93 12.08
CA ASN A 162 -17.01 -9.60 13.30
C ASN A 162 -15.92 -10.61 12.92
N MET A 163 -14.79 -10.08 12.45
CA MET A 163 -13.68 -10.87 11.95
C MET A 163 -13.10 -11.73 13.07
N PRO A 164 -12.94 -13.05 12.89
CA PRO A 164 -12.19 -13.87 13.82
C PRO A 164 -10.72 -13.45 13.85
N GLU A 165 -10.09 -13.45 15.03
CA GLU A 165 -8.66 -13.14 15.19
C GLU A 165 -7.80 -14.10 14.36
N ASP A 166 -8.05 -15.41 14.46
CA ASP A 166 -7.34 -16.44 13.67
C ASP A 166 -7.40 -16.18 12.16
N TYR A 167 -8.52 -15.65 11.66
CA TYR A 167 -8.65 -15.28 10.25
C TYR A 167 -7.71 -14.13 9.87
N LEU A 168 -7.61 -13.10 10.72
CA LEU A 168 -6.74 -11.95 10.45
C LEU A 168 -5.29 -12.40 10.33
N TYR A 169 -4.83 -13.24 11.26
CA TYR A 169 -3.47 -13.78 11.24
C TYR A 169 -3.25 -14.70 10.05
N ASP A 170 -4.12 -15.68 9.80
CA ASP A 170 -4.02 -16.59 8.67
C ASP A 170 -3.99 -15.85 7.32
N ALA A 171 -4.87 -14.87 7.13
CA ALA A 171 -4.91 -14.06 5.90
C ALA A 171 -3.74 -13.09 5.78
N PHE A 172 -3.20 -12.57 6.89
CA PHE A 172 -2.03 -11.70 6.88
C PHE A 172 -0.74 -12.49 6.58
N TRP A 173 -0.57 -13.68 7.14
CA TRP A 173 0.63 -14.50 6.93
C TRP A 173 0.71 -15.17 5.54
N ASP A 174 -0.38 -15.10 4.77
CA ASP A 174 -0.38 -15.34 3.32
C ASP A 174 0.40 -14.27 2.52
N THR A 175 0.65 -13.11 3.10
CA THR A 175 1.44 -12.04 2.50
C THR A 175 2.93 -12.37 2.53
N PRO A 176 3.78 -11.73 1.71
CA PRO A 176 5.22 -11.94 1.79
C PRO A 176 5.89 -11.29 3.01
N TYR A 177 5.16 -10.71 3.97
CA TYR A 177 5.78 -10.02 5.09
C TYR A 177 6.28 -10.98 6.17
N GLU A 178 7.42 -10.63 6.79
CA GLU A 178 8.02 -11.38 7.90
C GLU A 178 8.27 -10.41 9.05
N PHE A 179 7.33 -10.32 9.99
CA PHE A 179 7.37 -9.39 11.12
C PHE A 179 7.82 -10.08 12.40
N PRO A 180 8.49 -9.34 13.31
CA PRO A 180 9.02 -9.93 14.54
C PRO A 180 7.91 -10.38 15.49
N ASN A 181 8.08 -11.55 16.10
CA ASN A 181 7.16 -12.16 17.07
C ASN A 181 5.72 -12.28 16.56
N ASP A 182 5.56 -12.61 15.29
CA ASP A 182 4.27 -12.79 14.61
C ASP A 182 3.30 -11.61 14.77
N ARG A 183 3.82 -10.39 14.94
CA ARG A 183 3.02 -9.17 15.09
C ARG A 183 2.48 -8.69 13.75
N LEU A 184 1.43 -7.87 13.80
CA LEU A 184 0.85 -7.16 12.64
C LEU A 184 1.58 -5.85 12.30
N ALA A 185 2.65 -5.53 13.01
CA ALA A 185 3.43 -4.31 12.81
C ALA A 185 4.91 -4.63 12.55
N CYS A 186 5.51 -3.96 11.56
CA CYS A 186 6.92 -4.16 11.25
C CYS A 186 7.88 -3.63 12.34
N GLY A 187 7.39 -2.79 13.27
CA GLY A 187 8.17 -2.27 14.40
C GLY A 187 9.20 -1.19 14.06
N HIS A 188 9.28 -0.76 12.79
CA HIS A 188 10.23 0.25 12.34
C HIS A 188 9.58 1.63 12.25
N GLU A 189 10.35 2.66 12.61
CA GLU A 189 10.01 4.04 12.26
C GLU A 189 10.30 4.34 10.80
N GLY A 190 9.39 5.05 10.15
CA GLY A 190 9.56 5.53 8.79
C GLY A 190 8.86 6.87 8.56
N GLN A 191 9.21 7.52 7.44
CA GLN A 191 8.54 8.74 6.97
C GLN A 191 7.05 8.55 6.70
N GLY A 192 6.67 7.33 6.31
CA GLY A 192 5.30 6.92 6.05
C GLY A 192 5.09 5.47 6.47
N THR A 193 3.94 5.21 7.07
CA THR A 193 3.49 3.89 7.51
C THR A 193 2.07 3.70 7.03
N LEU A 194 1.86 2.66 6.22
CA LEU A 194 0.53 2.18 5.89
C LEU A 194 -0.10 1.58 7.14
N VAL A 195 -1.30 2.03 7.46
CA VAL A 195 -2.11 1.53 8.58
C VAL A 195 -3.43 1.01 8.04
N ILE A 196 -3.69 -0.28 8.23
CA ILE A 196 -4.95 -0.94 7.91
C ILE A 196 -5.60 -1.33 9.24
N ALA A 197 -6.64 -0.60 9.63
CA ALA A 197 -7.40 -0.89 10.85
C ALA A 197 -8.54 -1.86 10.55
N VAL A 198 -8.67 -2.90 11.38
CA VAL A 198 -9.77 -3.87 11.36
C VAL A 198 -10.74 -3.50 12.47
N LYS A 199 -11.87 -2.86 12.12
CA LYS A 199 -12.80 -2.24 13.08
C LYS A 199 -13.35 -3.23 14.08
N SER A 200 -13.75 -4.42 13.62
CA SER A 200 -14.38 -5.42 14.47
C SER A 200 -13.45 -6.02 15.53
N LEU A 201 -12.15 -6.04 15.29
CA LEU A 201 -11.13 -6.55 16.23
C LEU A 201 -10.46 -5.43 17.04
N GLY A 202 -10.48 -4.19 16.55
CA GLY A 202 -9.69 -3.10 17.14
C GLY A 202 -8.19 -3.25 16.90
N GLU A 203 -7.81 -4.04 15.90
CA GLU A 203 -6.41 -4.33 15.53
C GLU A 203 -5.96 -3.47 14.35
N GLU A 204 -4.67 -3.12 14.32
CA GLU A 204 -4.06 -2.36 13.22
C GLU A 204 -2.84 -3.08 12.64
N ILE A 205 -2.85 -3.29 11.31
CA ILE A 205 -1.67 -3.71 10.56
C ILE A 205 -0.86 -2.47 10.19
N SER A 206 0.43 -2.46 10.53
CA SER A 206 1.32 -1.30 10.33
C SER A 206 2.56 -1.67 9.53
N ILE A 207 2.68 -1.11 8.31
CA ILE A 207 3.76 -1.41 7.36
C ILE A 207 4.49 -0.11 6.98
N CYS A 208 5.72 0.05 7.45
CA CYS A 208 6.52 1.24 7.11
C CYS A 208 6.99 1.21 5.64
N ARG A 209 7.29 2.39 5.09
CA ARG A 209 7.81 2.59 3.73
C ARG A 209 8.98 1.68 3.36
N ASN A 210 9.88 1.40 4.30
CA ASN A 210 11.09 0.61 4.03
C ASN A 210 10.81 -0.90 3.99
N CYS A 211 9.76 -1.35 4.68
CA CYS A 211 9.34 -2.75 4.66
C CYS A 211 8.34 -3.03 3.55
N ALA A 212 7.57 -2.02 3.13
CA ALA A 212 6.49 -2.16 2.16
C ALA A 212 6.96 -2.83 0.86
N LYS A 213 6.26 -3.89 0.47
CA LYS A 213 6.52 -4.69 -0.72
C LYS A 213 5.57 -4.31 -1.86
N ASP A 214 5.86 -4.81 -3.05
CA ASP A 214 5.05 -4.61 -4.26
C ASP A 214 3.84 -5.56 -4.30
N VAL A 215 3.06 -5.57 -3.22
CA VAL A 215 1.83 -6.36 -3.06
C VAL A 215 0.74 -5.49 -2.45
N SER A 216 -0.52 -5.94 -2.49
CA SER A 216 -1.61 -5.31 -1.73
C SER A 216 -1.98 -6.14 -0.53
N THR A 217 -1.61 -5.73 0.67
CA THR A 217 -2.00 -6.42 1.91
C THR A 217 -3.51 -6.56 2.02
N LEU A 218 -4.27 -5.51 1.70
CA LEU A 218 -5.74 -5.55 1.76
C LEU A 218 -6.34 -6.60 0.81
N GLN A 219 -5.75 -6.84 -0.36
CA GLN A 219 -6.20 -7.89 -1.28
C GLN A 219 -6.13 -9.29 -0.64
N TYR A 220 -5.07 -9.57 0.13
CA TYR A 220 -4.95 -10.83 0.87
C TYR A 220 -6.03 -10.94 1.95
N LEU A 221 -6.21 -9.88 2.74
CA LEU A 221 -7.18 -9.83 3.84
C LEU A 221 -8.63 -10.03 3.38
N ILE A 222 -9.00 -9.57 2.18
CA ILE A 222 -10.36 -9.75 1.66
C ILE A 222 -10.52 -11.01 0.80
N SER A 223 -9.42 -11.67 0.41
CA SER A 223 -9.44 -12.79 -0.55
C SER A 223 -10.27 -13.99 -0.07
N ARG A 224 -10.46 -14.10 1.24
CA ARG A 224 -11.17 -15.17 1.93
C ARG A 224 -12.42 -14.66 2.69
N ILE A 225 -12.99 -13.54 2.25
CA ILE A 225 -14.25 -12.97 2.76
C ILE A 225 -15.35 -13.06 1.70
N SER A 226 -16.54 -13.55 2.10
CA SER A 226 -17.77 -13.39 1.32
C SER A 226 -18.75 -12.51 2.08
N ALA A 227 -18.92 -11.29 1.59
CA ALA A 227 -19.82 -10.28 2.13
C ALA A 227 -20.45 -9.44 1.01
N ARG A 228 -21.48 -8.65 1.33
CA ARG A 228 -22.02 -7.67 0.37
C ARG A 228 -21.00 -6.57 0.07
N ASP A 229 -20.30 -6.13 1.09
CA ASP A 229 -19.19 -5.19 1.01
C ASP A 229 -18.07 -5.74 1.90
N PRO A 230 -17.04 -6.40 1.34
CA PRO A 230 -15.92 -6.93 2.11
C PRO A 230 -15.03 -5.84 2.72
N LEU A 231 -15.20 -4.57 2.32
CA LEU A 231 -14.36 -3.45 2.75
C LEU A 231 -14.94 -2.70 3.96
N ASP A 232 -16.17 -3.02 4.38
CA ASP A 232 -16.88 -2.27 5.43
C ASP A 232 -16.22 -2.37 6.82
N ASP A 233 -15.46 -3.44 7.07
CA ASP A 233 -14.70 -3.69 8.29
C ASP A 233 -13.31 -3.02 8.34
N PHE A 234 -12.89 -2.39 7.24
CA PHE A 234 -11.54 -1.85 7.11
C PHE A 234 -11.55 -0.32 7.07
N ASP A 235 -10.56 0.30 7.71
CA ASP A 235 -10.14 1.68 7.43
C ASP A 235 -8.67 1.69 7.04
N VAL A 236 -8.36 2.32 5.91
CA VAL A 236 -6.99 2.41 5.38
C VAL A 236 -6.53 3.85 5.45
N SER A 237 -5.34 4.04 6.02
CA SER A 237 -4.72 5.35 6.15
C SER A 237 -3.20 5.23 6.02
N VAL A 238 -2.54 6.35 5.73
CA VAL A 238 -1.08 6.44 5.79
C VAL A 238 -0.74 7.43 6.89
N ARG A 239 -0.06 6.94 7.93
CA ARG A 239 0.57 7.78 8.95
C ARG A 239 1.89 8.29 8.39
N HIS A 240 2.11 9.59 8.40
CA HIS A 240 3.30 10.24 7.85
C HIS A 240 3.80 11.35 8.76
N LYS A 241 5.07 11.71 8.60
CA LYS A 241 5.69 12.80 9.36
C LYS A 241 5.55 14.17 8.68
N PHE A 242 4.89 14.24 7.53
CA PHE A 242 4.64 15.47 6.76
C PHE A 242 3.38 16.21 7.24
N HIS A 243 3.42 16.82 8.42
CA HIS A 243 2.29 17.55 8.95
C HIS A 243 2.72 18.76 9.77
N SER A 244 1.82 19.72 9.95
CA SER A 244 2.04 20.88 10.82
C SER A 244 2.02 20.47 12.30
N ALA A 245 2.58 21.31 13.18
CA ALA A 245 2.56 21.05 14.62
C ALA A 245 1.12 20.91 15.15
N GLY A 246 0.84 19.83 15.88
CA GLY A 246 -0.49 19.52 16.45
C GLY A 246 -1.38 18.58 15.64
N ASP A 247 -0.96 18.20 14.43
CA ASP A 247 -1.59 17.16 13.61
C ASP A 247 -0.95 15.78 13.90
N GLU A 248 -1.72 14.71 13.84
CA GLU A 248 -1.24 13.33 14.00
C GLU A 248 -0.58 12.77 12.73
N GLY A 249 -0.73 13.50 11.61
CA GLY A 249 -0.16 13.12 10.32
C GLY A 249 -0.78 11.84 9.78
N ARG A 250 -2.09 11.67 9.92
CA ARG A 250 -2.81 10.48 9.44
C ARG A 250 -3.72 10.85 8.28
N GLU A 251 -3.34 10.48 7.07
CA GLU A 251 -4.14 10.73 5.88
C GLU A 251 -5.02 9.52 5.56
N ALA A 252 -6.34 9.71 5.56
CA ALA A 252 -7.30 8.66 5.21
C ALA A 252 -7.33 8.44 3.69
N ILE A 253 -7.33 7.17 3.26
CA ILE A 253 -7.38 6.86 1.83
C ILE A 253 -8.83 6.96 1.32
N PRO A 254 -9.08 7.71 0.24
CA PRO A 254 -10.40 7.79 -0.38
C PRO A 254 -10.95 6.43 -0.82
N SER A 255 -12.27 6.25 -0.73
CA SER A 255 -12.94 4.95 -0.96
C SER A 255 -12.73 4.35 -2.35
N ASP A 256 -12.61 5.16 -3.39
CA ASP A 256 -12.29 4.76 -4.75
C ASP A 256 -10.88 4.16 -4.83
N ARG A 257 -9.93 4.79 -4.16
CA ARG A 257 -8.54 4.35 -4.10
C ARG A 257 -8.35 3.11 -3.22
N ILE A 258 -9.14 2.97 -2.15
CA ILE A 258 -9.22 1.71 -1.37
C ILE A 258 -9.68 0.55 -2.25
N ARG A 259 -10.64 0.76 -3.16
CA ARG A 259 -11.08 -0.31 -4.08
C ARG A 259 -9.98 -0.73 -5.05
N GLU A 260 -9.21 0.21 -5.58
CA GLU A 260 -8.07 -0.11 -6.45
C GLU A 260 -6.99 -0.89 -5.69
N TYR A 261 -6.72 -0.47 -4.46
CA TYR A 261 -5.82 -1.16 -3.54
C TYR A 261 -6.31 -2.59 -3.25
N ALA A 262 -7.57 -2.77 -2.87
CA ALA A 262 -8.22 -4.06 -2.64
C ALA A 262 -8.19 -5.00 -3.86
N MET A 263 -8.21 -4.46 -5.08
CA MET A 263 -8.10 -5.23 -6.32
C MET A 263 -6.66 -5.59 -6.70
N GLY A 264 -5.66 -5.13 -5.94
CA GLY A 264 -4.24 -5.32 -6.25
C GLY A 264 -3.70 -4.44 -7.38
N LYS A 265 -4.42 -3.36 -7.75
CA LYS A 265 -3.93 -2.40 -8.77
C LYS A 265 -2.90 -1.43 -8.21
N ILE A 266 -2.94 -1.20 -6.91
CA ILE A 266 -1.99 -0.37 -6.16
C ILE A 266 -1.32 -1.28 -5.14
N THR A 267 0.00 -1.17 -5.00
CA THR A 267 0.78 -1.89 -4.00
C THR A 267 0.92 -1.07 -2.71
N ASP A 268 1.32 -1.70 -1.62
CA ASP A 268 1.60 -1.06 -0.33
C ASP A 268 2.67 0.03 -0.51
N SER A 269 3.74 -0.29 -1.24
CA SER A 269 4.84 0.63 -1.58
C SER A 269 4.34 1.85 -2.37
N ALA A 270 3.51 1.63 -3.40
CA ALA A 270 2.96 2.68 -4.25
C ALA A 270 1.93 3.54 -3.53
N LEU A 271 1.11 2.94 -2.66
CA LEU A 271 0.11 3.64 -1.85
C LEU A 271 0.79 4.64 -0.92
N ILE A 272 1.79 4.19 -0.15
CA ILE A 272 2.59 5.06 0.72
C ILE A 272 3.29 6.14 -0.10
N ALA A 273 3.98 5.77 -1.19
CA ALA A 273 4.75 6.72 -1.99
C ALA A 273 3.90 7.84 -2.58
N SER A 274 2.68 7.55 -3.04
CA SER A 274 1.79 8.59 -3.55
C SER A 274 1.33 9.53 -2.45
N VAL A 275 0.89 9.02 -1.29
CA VAL A 275 0.42 9.89 -0.20
C VAL A 275 1.55 10.81 0.26
N LEU A 276 2.75 10.28 0.42
CA LEU A 276 3.92 11.06 0.78
C LEU A 276 4.23 12.15 -0.26
N LYS A 277 4.03 11.88 -1.56
CA LYS A 277 4.21 12.86 -2.63
C LYS A 277 3.15 13.96 -2.58
N ASP A 278 1.90 13.60 -2.36
CA ASP A 278 0.76 14.53 -2.30
C ASP A 278 0.90 15.46 -1.07
N MET A 279 1.31 14.92 0.07
CA MET A 279 1.57 15.68 1.30
C MET A 279 2.78 16.60 1.18
N ALA A 280 3.89 16.12 0.60
CA ALA A 280 5.03 16.98 0.31
C ALA A 280 4.66 18.14 -0.63
N GLY A 281 3.79 17.91 -1.62
CA GLY A 281 3.28 18.95 -2.50
C GLY A 281 2.38 19.97 -1.81
N THR A 282 1.62 19.53 -0.81
CA THR A 282 0.71 20.41 -0.04
C THR A 282 1.49 21.29 0.93
N LEU A 283 2.48 20.74 1.65
CA LEU A 283 3.32 21.51 2.58
C LEU A 283 4.18 22.56 1.88
N LYS A 284 4.64 22.30 0.65
CA LYS A 284 5.36 23.31 -0.15
C LYS A 284 4.50 24.53 -0.52
N LYS A 285 3.18 24.41 -0.46
CA LYS A 285 2.22 25.47 -0.79
C LYS A 285 1.56 26.09 0.44
N GLY A 286 1.84 25.55 1.64
CA GLY A 286 1.22 25.99 2.87
C GLY A 286 1.79 27.32 3.38
N ASP A 287 1.02 28.02 4.21
CA ASP A 287 1.42 29.30 4.80
C ASP A 287 2.40 29.15 5.97
N VAL A 288 2.65 27.93 6.45
CA VAL A 288 3.49 27.63 7.62
C VAL A 288 4.70 26.81 7.20
N ALA A 289 5.90 27.32 7.49
CA ALA A 289 7.14 26.57 7.26
C ALA A 289 7.17 25.29 8.11
N THR A 290 7.35 24.16 7.44
CA THR A 290 7.49 22.84 8.05
C THR A 290 8.82 22.21 7.63
N PHE A 291 9.63 21.80 8.61
CA PHE A 291 10.95 21.20 8.39
C PHE A 291 10.95 19.72 8.75
N VAL A 292 11.27 18.87 7.78
CA VAL A 292 11.32 17.40 7.97
C VAL A 292 12.66 16.87 7.46
N SER A 293 13.42 16.23 8.35
CA SER A 293 14.72 15.61 8.04
C SER A 293 14.69 14.12 8.34
N GLY A 294 14.83 13.29 7.31
CA GLY A 294 14.79 11.83 7.49
C GLY A 294 13.48 11.39 8.13
N ASN A 295 13.56 10.78 9.31
CA ASN A 295 12.41 10.35 10.10
C ASN A 295 12.00 11.36 11.18
N THR A 296 12.40 12.63 11.15
CA THR A 296 12.05 13.59 12.22
C THR A 296 11.30 14.78 11.64
N ASN A 297 10.14 15.11 12.24
CA ASN A 297 9.40 16.33 11.96
C ASN A 297 9.76 17.36 13.04
N HIS A 298 10.31 18.49 12.63
CA HIS A 298 10.68 19.60 13.53
C HIS A 298 9.61 20.69 13.57
N GLY A 299 8.50 20.52 12.84
CA GLY A 299 7.48 21.55 12.70
C GLY A 299 8.09 22.84 12.13
N SER A 300 7.84 23.96 12.80
CA SER A 300 8.40 25.27 12.43
C SER A 300 9.70 25.63 13.18
N ASP A 301 10.30 24.68 13.91
CA ASP A 301 11.56 24.91 14.61
C ASP A 301 12.76 24.81 13.66
N LEU A 302 13.17 25.97 13.13
CA LEU A 302 14.34 26.10 12.26
C LEU A 302 15.65 25.73 12.98
N ASN A 303 15.80 26.06 14.26
CA ASN A 303 17.05 25.80 14.98
C ASN A 303 17.21 24.29 15.24
N GLY A 304 16.15 23.63 15.74
CA GLY A 304 16.14 22.17 15.93
C GLY A 304 16.39 21.42 14.62
N PHE A 305 15.81 21.89 13.50
CA PHE A 305 16.11 21.34 12.18
C PHE A 305 17.60 21.46 11.82
N LEU A 306 18.19 22.65 11.90
CA LEU A 306 19.60 22.89 11.52
C LEU A 306 20.60 22.13 12.41
N GLU A 307 20.29 21.98 13.70
CA GLU A 307 21.10 21.19 14.63
C GLU A 307 21.09 19.70 14.27
N SER A 308 19.94 19.18 13.81
CA SER A 308 19.81 17.79 13.39
C SER A 308 20.55 17.45 12.09
N LEU A 309 20.88 18.46 11.27
CA LEU A 309 21.56 18.25 9.99
C LEU A 309 23.07 17.98 10.18
N ARG A 310 23.61 17.08 9.37
CA ARG A 310 25.04 16.85 9.15
C ARG A 310 25.49 17.61 7.92
N GLY A 311 26.60 18.33 8.02
CA GLY A 311 27.13 19.14 6.92
C GLY A 311 28.13 20.15 7.43
N SER A 312 28.67 20.95 6.51
CA SER A 312 29.58 22.04 6.84
C SER A 312 28.82 23.23 7.45
N ASP A 313 29.50 24.02 8.28
CA ASP A 313 28.91 25.24 8.86
C ASP A 313 28.46 26.22 7.77
N VAL A 314 29.18 26.28 6.65
CA VAL A 314 28.81 27.09 5.48
C VAL A 314 27.43 26.73 4.95
N GLU A 315 27.13 25.43 4.84
CA GLU A 315 25.83 24.96 4.34
C GLU A 315 24.71 25.27 5.34
N LYS A 316 24.97 25.08 6.63
CA LYS A 316 24.01 25.36 7.70
C LYS A 316 23.73 26.86 7.83
N ASP A 317 24.75 27.70 7.78
CA ASP A 317 24.64 29.16 7.86
C ASP A 317 23.88 29.71 6.65
N ALA A 318 24.16 29.19 5.45
CA ALA A 318 23.42 29.57 4.25
C ALA A 318 21.93 29.18 4.34
N LEU A 319 21.63 27.96 4.80
CA LEU A 319 20.25 27.52 5.05
C LEU A 319 19.57 28.39 6.10
N LYS A 320 20.26 28.71 7.20
CA LYS A 320 19.74 29.56 8.27
C LYS A 320 19.41 30.96 7.76
N ALA A 321 20.35 31.59 7.05
CA ALA A 321 20.17 32.93 6.51
C ALA A 321 19.00 32.99 5.51
N TYR A 322 18.85 31.96 4.69
CA TYR A 322 17.79 31.88 3.70
C TYR A 322 16.40 31.63 4.32
N LEU A 323 16.29 30.65 5.21
CA LEU A 323 15.00 30.21 5.79
C LEU A 323 14.48 31.14 6.88
N THR A 324 15.34 31.97 7.49
CA THR A 324 14.92 32.92 8.53
C THR A 324 13.93 33.94 7.96
N GLY A 325 12.71 33.95 8.50
CA GLY A 325 11.66 34.89 8.09
C GLY A 325 10.93 34.53 6.78
N ARG A 326 11.15 33.32 6.25
CA ARG A 326 10.41 32.78 5.09
C ARG A 326 9.49 31.64 5.53
N ASN A 327 8.32 31.53 4.90
CA ASN A 327 7.35 30.45 5.15
C ASN A 327 7.62 29.21 4.29
N GLU A 328 8.89 28.88 4.07
CA GLU A 328 9.28 27.86 3.11
C GLU A 328 9.57 26.52 3.79
N SER A 329 8.91 25.46 3.32
CA SER A 329 9.01 24.12 3.89
C SER A 329 10.13 23.31 3.24
N VAL A 330 10.96 22.67 4.06
CA VAL A 330 12.07 21.81 3.60
C VAL A 330 11.82 20.38 4.01
N ILE A 331 11.75 19.49 3.01
CA ILE A 331 11.48 18.07 3.20
C ILE A 331 12.60 17.27 2.53
N ILE A 332 13.42 16.59 3.35
CA ILE A 332 14.57 15.81 2.89
C ILE A 332 14.54 14.39 3.45
N LYS A 333 15.16 13.45 2.70
CA LYS A 333 15.18 12.02 3.06
C LYS A 333 16.33 11.66 3.99
N SER A 334 17.44 12.38 3.93
CA SER A 334 18.56 12.21 4.86
C SER A 334 18.70 13.41 5.78
N ASP A 335 19.50 13.26 6.83
CA ASP A 335 19.88 14.32 7.75
C ASP A 335 21.02 15.19 7.17
N ARG A 336 21.15 15.36 5.85
CA ARG A 336 22.27 16.10 5.24
C ARG A 336 21.89 17.51 4.81
N ALA A 337 22.67 18.51 5.25
CA ALA A 337 22.49 19.90 4.84
C ALA A 337 22.64 20.10 3.32
N SER A 338 23.52 19.33 2.68
CA SER A 338 23.70 19.33 1.23
C SER A 338 22.43 18.94 0.45
N GLU A 339 21.64 18.00 0.99
CA GLU A 339 20.37 17.58 0.40
C GLU A 339 19.32 18.68 0.53
N ALA A 340 19.24 19.35 1.69
CA ALA A 340 18.36 20.49 1.91
C ALA A 340 18.66 21.64 0.94
N LEU A 341 19.94 21.99 0.79
CA LEU A 341 20.34 23.00 -0.18
C LEU A 341 20.00 22.59 -1.60
N SER A 342 20.30 21.36 -1.98
CA SER A 342 20.02 20.85 -3.34
C SER A 342 18.53 20.80 -3.66
N ALA A 343 17.66 20.64 -2.65
CA ALA A 343 16.21 20.70 -2.83
C ALA A 343 15.70 22.12 -3.13
N LEU A 344 16.34 23.15 -2.59
CA LEU A 344 15.96 24.57 -2.76
C LEU A 344 16.70 25.25 -3.91
N TRP A 345 17.90 24.75 -4.26
CA TRP A 345 18.83 25.42 -5.16
C TRP A 345 18.27 25.74 -6.57
N PRO A 346 17.59 24.82 -7.27
CA PRO A 346 17.17 25.07 -8.65
C PRO A 346 16.28 26.30 -8.82
N GLU A 347 15.42 26.57 -7.82
CA GLU A 347 14.46 27.67 -7.84
C GLU A 347 14.97 28.91 -7.09
N HIS A 348 15.83 28.72 -6.08
CA HIS A 348 16.17 29.78 -5.12
C HIS A 348 17.66 30.07 -4.96
N TRP A 349 18.55 29.54 -5.79
CA TRP A 349 20.00 29.74 -5.64
C TRP A 349 20.42 31.20 -5.45
N LYS A 350 19.81 32.13 -6.21
CA LYS A 350 20.18 33.55 -6.18
C LYS A 350 19.83 34.19 -4.83
N ASP A 351 18.67 33.85 -4.30
CA ASP A 351 18.21 34.30 -3.00
C ASP A 351 19.06 33.71 -1.86
N ILE A 352 19.42 32.43 -1.96
CA ILE A 352 20.29 31.75 -1.00
C ILE A 352 21.67 32.43 -0.96
N VAL A 353 22.27 32.66 -2.13
CA VAL A 353 23.57 33.36 -2.21
C VAL A 353 23.47 34.78 -1.70
N SER A 354 22.39 35.51 -2.02
CA SER A 354 22.17 36.87 -1.55
C SER A 354 21.97 36.94 -0.04
N ALA A 355 21.30 35.96 0.57
CA ALA A 355 21.07 35.92 2.01
C ALA A 355 22.36 35.58 2.78
N TYR A 356 23.18 34.68 2.22
CA TYR A 356 24.43 34.26 2.86
C TYR A 356 25.59 35.26 2.67
N THR A 357 25.62 35.96 1.53
CA THR A 357 26.68 36.93 1.19
C THR A 357 26.11 38.34 1.04
N SER A 358 25.86 38.78 -0.20
CA SER A 358 25.24 40.07 -0.51
C SER A 358 24.52 40.00 -1.86
N ARG A 359 23.59 40.94 -2.09
CA ARG A 359 22.86 41.03 -3.37
C ARG A 359 23.79 41.29 -4.56
N GLU A 360 24.82 42.11 -4.36
CA GLU A 360 25.82 42.44 -5.38
C GLU A 360 26.69 41.23 -5.73
N THR A 361 27.09 40.43 -4.73
CA THR A 361 27.80 39.17 -4.95
C THR A 361 26.94 38.18 -5.72
N ALA A 362 25.64 38.10 -5.39
CA ALA A 362 24.71 37.22 -6.10
C ALA A 362 24.45 37.63 -7.56
N GLU A 363 24.50 38.93 -7.88
CA GLU A 363 24.35 39.45 -9.24
C GLU A 363 25.63 39.29 -10.08
N ALA A 364 26.80 39.31 -9.45
CA ALA A 364 28.08 39.05 -10.11
C ALA A 364 28.26 37.58 -10.51
N PHE A 365 27.56 36.66 -9.84
CA PHE A 365 27.52 35.26 -10.23
C PHE A 365 26.51 35.08 -11.39
N GLY A 366 26.97 34.56 -12.52
CA GLY A 366 26.09 34.07 -13.59
C GLY A 366 25.21 32.92 -13.13
N ASP A 367 24.32 32.39 -13.98
CA ASP A 367 23.35 31.35 -13.59
C ASP A 367 24.02 30.12 -12.94
N GLN A 368 23.77 29.96 -11.63
CA GLN A 368 24.27 28.85 -10.81
C GLN A 368 23.20 27.78 -10.53
N SER A 369 22.02 27.84 -11.16
CA SER A 369 20.89 26.94 -10.89
C SER A 369 21.21 25.44 -10.99
N ARG A 370 22.20 25.07 -11.81
CA ARG A 370 22.67 23.69 -12.02
C ARG A 370 24.01 23.36 -11.35
N SER A 371 24.60 24.33 -10.66
CA SER A 371 25.89 24.15 -9.99
C SER A 371 25.73 23.36 -8.68
N ASN A 372 26.84 22.85 -8.16
CA ASN A 372 26.86 22.27 -6.82
C ASN A 372 26.76 23.39 -5.75
N PRO A 373 25.75 23.38 -4.88
CA PRO A 373 25.54 24.43 -3.86
C PRO A 373 26.78 24.72 -3.00
N ALA A 374 27.49 23.69 -2.56
CA ALA A 374 28.65 23.85 -1.68
C ALA A 374 29.81 24.57 -2.37
N GLN A 375 30.04 24.28 -3.65
CA GLN A 375 31.08 24.93 -4.46
C GLN A 375 30.69 26.38 -4.75
N ALA A 376 29.43 26.65 -5.09
CA ALA A 376 28.93 27.98 -5.36
C ALA A 376 28.98 28.89 -4.12
N LEU A 377 28.56 28.39 -2.96
CA LEU A 377 28.62 29.13 -1.68
C LEU A 377 30.07 29.42 -1.26
N SER A 378 30.97 28.45 -1.45
CA SER A 378 32.40 28.65 -1.17
C SER A 378 33.01 29.71 -2.10
N GLY A 379 32.65 29.69 -3.38
CA GLY A 379 33.05 30.70 -4.36
C GLY A 379 32.52 32.09 -4.00
N ALA A 380 31.23 32.18 -3.67
CA ALA A 380 30.59 33.44 -3.28
C ALA A 380 31.25 34.04 -2.03
N ARG A 381 31.56 33.22 -1.03
CA ARG A 381 32.26 33.66 0.18
C ARG A 381 33.67 34.19 -0.12
N ARG A 382 34.40 33.55 -1.05
CA ARG A 382 35.72 34.05 -1.48
C ARG A 382 35.63 35.42 -2.14
N VAL A 383 34.61 35.63 -2.99
CA VAL A 383 34.36 36.92 -3.66
C VAL A 383 33.94 38.01 -2.66
N MET A 384 33.15 37.65 -1.65
CA MET A 384 32.80 38.57 -0.57
C MET A 384 34.04 38.96 0.25
N MET A 385 34.85 37.99 0.68
CA MET A 385 36.06 38.26 1.45
C MET A 385 37.09 39.06 0.67
N SER A 386 37.26 38.80 -0.64
CA SER A 386 38.14 39.62 -1.47
C SER A 386 37.62 41.05 -1.58
N LYS A 387 36.31 41.25 -1.69
CA LYS A 387 35.69 42.58 -1.71
C LYS A 387 35.86 43.31 -0.38
N ASP A 388 35.56 42.68 0.76
CA ASP A 388 35.75 43.29 2.09
C ASP A 388 37.21 43.68 2.33
N VAL A 389 38.15 42.85 1.89
CA VAL A 389 39.59 43.17 1.93
C VAL A 389 39.90 44.37 1.03
N ILE A 390 39.35 44.44 -0.18
CA ILE A 390 39.53 45.56 -1.10
C ILE A 390 38.92 46.86 -0.55
N ASP A 391 37.73 46.79 0.03
CA ASP A 391 37.00 47.94 0.60
C ASP A 391 37.65 48.45 1.89
N SER A 392 38.39 47.59 2.61
CA SER A 392 39.21 47.98 3.76
C SER A 392 40.52 48.70 3.39
N LEU A 393 40.91 48.69 2.11
CA LEU A 393 42.14 49.33 1.64
C LEU A 393 41.90 50.81 1.29
N PRO A 394 42.94 51.67 1.38
CA PRO A 394 42.82 53.08 1.05
C PRO A 394 42.30 53.31 -0.38
N ASP A 395 41.40 54.27 -0.55
CA ASP A 395 41.00 54.79 -1.86
C ASP A 395 41.81 56.06 -2.17
N PHE A 396 42.66 55.99 -3.21
CA PHE A 396 43.46 57.12 -3.66
C PHE A 396 42.64 58.18 -4.44
N GLY A 397 41.34 57.95 -4.63
CA GLY A 397 40.37 58.90 -5.13
C GLY A 397 40.56 59.27 -6.60
N LYS A 398 39.66 60.12 -7.12
CA LYS A 398 39.63 60.48 -8.56
C LYS A 398 40.85 61.27 -9.06
N ARG A 399 41.65 61.86 -8.15
CA ARG A 399 42.82 62.69 -8.47
C ARG A 399 44.12 61.89 -8.62
N ALA A 400 44.10 60.59 -8.37
CA ALA A 400 45.27 59.72 -8.56
C ALA A 400 45.67 59.65 -10.04
N GLY A 401 46.97 59.79 -10.31
CA GLY A 401 47.53 59.65 -11.66
C GLY A 401 47.42 58.22 -12.21
N PRO A 402 47.60 58.02 -13.52
CA PRO A 402 47.42 56.71 -14.18
C PRO A 402 48.26 55.59 -13.55
N MET A 403 49.53 55.88 -13.24
CA MET A 403 50.45 54.92 -12.61
C MET A 403 50.06 54.54 -11.19
N THR A 404 49.51 55.49 -10.42
CA THR A 404 49.03 55.23 -9.06
C THR A 404 47.81 54.34 -9.06
N LYS A 405 46.88 54.54 -10.02
CA LYS A 405 45.71 53.67 -10.19
C LYS A 405 46.10 52.26 -10.62
N LEU A 406 47.07 52.12 -11.53
CA LEU A 406 47.58 50.82 -11.96
C LEU A 406 48.26 50.08 -10.80
N ALA A 407 49.13 50.76 -10.04
CA ALA A 407 49.81 50.17 -8.88
C ALA A 407 48.84 49.77 -7.76
N ASP A 408 47.82 50.61 -7.48
CA ASP A 408 46.77 50.29 -6.51
C ASP A 408 45.92 49.10 -6.94
N ALA A 409 45.51 49.05 -8.21
CA ALA A 409 44.79 47.90 -8.77
C ALA A 409 45.61 46.61 -8.67
N TYR A 410 46.90 46.66 -9.01
CA TYR A 410 47.81 45.51 -8.93
C TYR A 410 48.02 45.06 -7.48
N ALA A 411 48.19 45.99 -6.53
CA ALA A 411 48.33 45.69 -5.12
C ALA A 411 47.06 45.08 -4.52
N LYS A 412 45.89 45.62 -4.86
CA LYS A 412 44.57 45.09 -4.47
C LYS A 412 44.36 43.69 -5.02
N ALA A 413 44.63 43.48 -6.31
CA ALA A 413 44.52 42.18 -6.96
C ALA A 413 45.52 41.14 -6.39
N ALA A 414 46.77 41.52 -6.14
CA ALA A 414 47.76 40.64 -5.51
C ALA A 414 47.34 40.21 -4.10
N LYS A 415 46.74 41.10 -3.32
CA LYS A 415 46.31 40.82 -1.94
C LYS A 415 45.14 39.85 -1.85
N VAL A 416 44.30 39.77 -2.89
CA VAL A 416 43.19 38.81 -2.98
C VAL A 416 43.49 37.60 -3.87
N GLY A 417 44.74 37.44 -4.32
CA GLY A 417 45.20 36.29 -5.11
C GLY A 417 44.86 36.34 -6.60
N GLY A 418 44.58 37.53 -7.17
CA GLY A 418 44.21 37.76 -8.57
C GLY A 418 45.24 38.54 -9.41
N ALA A 419 46.51 38.61 -9.01
CA ALA A 419 47.55 39.40 -9.69
C ALA A 419 47.73 39.06 -11.19
N GLU A 420 47.50 37.79 -11.58
CA GLU A 420 47.63 37.32 -12.96
C GLU A 420 46.56 37.86 -13.92
N MET A 421 45.45 38.43 -13.41
CA MET A 421 44.37 38.98 -14.24
C MET A 421 44.60 40.43 -14.71
N LEU A 422 45.70 41.08 -14.28
CA LEU A 422 46.06 42.46 -14.62
C LEU A 422 47.32 42.56 -15.50
N SER A 423 47.88 41.43 -15.93
CA SER A 423 49.12 41.34 -16.72
C SER A 423 48.92 41.28 -18.24
N GLU A 424 47.73 41.64 -18.75
CA GLU A 424 47.49 41.87 -20.19
C GLU A 424 47.49 43.35 -20.56
#